data_AF-A0A1B8EWW3-F1
#
_entry.id   AF-A0A1B8EWW3-F1
#
_cell.length_a   1.000
_cell.length_b   1.000
_cell.length_c   1.000
_cell.angle_alpha   90.00
_cell.angle_beta   90.00
_cell.angle_gamma   90.00
#
_symmetry.space_group_name_H-M   'P 1'
#
loop_
_entity.id
_entity.type
_entity.pdbx_description
1 polymer ?
#
loop_
_entity_poly.entity_id
_entity_poly.type
_entity_poly.pdbx_seq_one_letter_code
_entity_poly.pdbx_strand_id
1 'polypeptide(L)'
;MKLIKLAFFVLPFFTAVSAVAVAEPAAPAFEVKVKKDADIASTVEVRREFAEEELEFVVASTHFNNTDPHPTHPGRIHFARPQQRHLTPDSDQRARIHEAIYIALHDAGLPMRPQPILDYMTWFVTDDLTIDPPHRNAPCYSPFYRWHSAEVISPALYFHPESLTQIRVACATISTEFRVAATRTTGLHVHVGDGANGFSHSTVRNLIALLWGFEPQLLTLFPPHRHSQTWCMPLRVDSMYAWRHPKWTISTFLEDLFSSKFGTIEALVREFQVCGGDRCAVEFSNLDDPMVAVKQTIEFRAHPGTLDGDDVAMWVKTVVGLMQWAQGADSNQLMSLMAYAEAGNDNFSVTSLLEMLGLPEQAEFYKGKLHPLGVAEENAGREYEIQDLARPRTDVLEAFGIGEEGVATRDNWDESLIFDPYH
;
A
#
# COMPACT_ATOMS: atom_id res chain seq x y z
N MET A 1 -22.16 -64.79 -7.34
CA MET A 1 -22.26 -63.53 -8.13
C MET A 1 -20.88 -63.33 -8.75
N LYS A 2 -20.68 -63.63 -10.05
CA LYS A 2 -20.66 -62.67 -11.18
C LYS A 2 -19.90 -61.38 -10.82
N LEU A 3 -18.86 -60.89 -11.51
CA LEU A 3 -18.32 -61.16 -12.85
C LEU A 3 -16.95 -60.43 -12.95
N ILE A 4 -15.98 -61.06 -13.63
CA ILE A 4 -15.04 -60.52 -14.64
C ILE A 4 -14.06 -59.39 -14.28
N LYS A 5 -12.77 -59.79 -14.20
CA LYS A 5 -11.59 -59.02 -14.61
C LYS A 5 -11.47 -59.08 -16.14
N LEU A 6 -11.20 -57.97 -16.81
CA LEU A 6 -10.63 -58.00 -18.16
C LEU A 6 -9.56 -56.91 -18.32
N ALA A 7 -8.49 -57.33 -18.99
CA ALA A 7 -7.21 -56.68 -19.18
C ALA A 7 -7.25 -55.46 -20.12
N PHE A 8 -6.28 -54.57 -19.96
CA PHE A 8 -5.78 -53.78 -21.09
C PHE A 8 -4.26 -53.92 -21.20
N PHE A 9 -3.85 -54.35 -22.39
CA PHE A 9 -2.50 -54.54 -22.87
C PHE A 9 -1.84 -53.19 -23.15
N VAL A 10 -0.56 -53.08 -22.79
CA VAL A 10 0.35 -52.00 -23.19
C VAL A 10 1.00 -52.38 -24.52
N LEU A 11 0.95 -51.49 -25.50
CA LEU A 11 1.75 -51.52 -26.73
C LEU A 11 2.15 -50.07 -27.06
N PRO A 12 3.45 -49.77 -27.28
CA PRO A 12 3.88 -48.45 -27.73
C PRO A 12 3.91 -48.41 -29.25
N PHE A 13 3.17 -47.48 -29.86
CA PHE A 13 3.32 -47.11 -31.26
C PHE A 13 4.16 -45.83 -31.33
N PHE A 14 5.42 -45.97 -31.75
CA PHE A 14 6.19 -44.88 -32.34
C PHE A 14 5.72 -44.70 -33.78
N THR A 15 5.18 -43.52 -34.10
CA THR A 15 5.12 -43.05 -35.48
C THR A 15 5.62 -41.61 -35.52
N ALA A 16 6.71 -41.42 -36.27
CA ALA A 16 7.27 -40.14 -36.59
C ALA A 16 6.33 -39.41 -37.57
N VAL A 17 6.03 -38.14 -37.29
CA VAL A 17 5.43 -37.23 -38.27
C VAL A 17 6.31 -35.97 -38.32
N SER A 18 6.71 -35.64 -39.54
CA SER A 18 7.58 -34.52 -39.89
C SER A 18 7.05 -33.18 -39.37
N ALA A 19 7.94 -32.40 -38.77
CA ALA A 19 7.73 -30.99 -38.49
C ALA A 19 7.65 -30.21 -39.82
N VAL A 20 6.45 -29.75 -40.16
CA VAL A 20 6.25 -28.63 -41.07
C VAL A 20 6.22 -27.39 -40.20
N ALA A 21 7.22 -26.52 -40.36
CA ALA A 21 7.29 -25.24 -39.68
C ALA A 21 6.08 -24.38 -40.10
N VAL A 22 5.14 -24.19 -39.19
CA VAL A 22 4.11 -23.15 -39.30
C VAL A 22 4.72 -21.90 -38.70
N ALA A 23 4.83 -20.85 -39.53
CA ALA A 23 5.36 -19.56 -39.11
C ALA A 23 4.53 -18.99 -37.94
N GLU A 24 5.22 -18.58 -36.88
CA GLU A 24 4.63 -17.80 -35.79
C GLU A 24 4.01 -16.51 -36.35
N PRO A 25 2.79 -16.11 -35.93
CA PRO A 25 2.31 -14.77 -36.22
C PRO A 25 3.18 -13.77 -35.46
N ALA A 26 3.81 -12.87 -36.21
CA ALA A 26 4.59 -11.78 -35.65
C ALA A 26 3.73 -10.97 -34.67
N ALA A 27 4.27 -10.73 -33.47
CA ALA A 27 3.70 -9.79 -32.51
C ALA A 27 3.52 -8.42 -33.20
N PRO A 28 2.39 -7.72 -32.98
CA PRO A 28 2.22 -6.38 -33.52
C PRO A 28 3.33 -5.48 -32.95
N ALA A 29 4.21 -5.01 -33.84
CA ALA A 29 5.21 -4.02 -33.50
C ALA A 29 4.48 -2.72 -33.13
N PHE A 30 4.44 -2.43 -31.83
CA PHE A 30 3.94 -1.17 -31.30
C PHE A 30 5.02 -0.10 -31.55
N GLU A 31 4.88 0.66 -32.62
CA GLU A 31 5.66 1.88 -32.81
C GLU A 31 5.03 2.98 -31.95
N VAL A 32 5.43 3.05 -30.68
CA VAL A 32 5.18 4.24 -29.87
C VAL A 32 5.97 5.35 -30.54
N LYS A 33 5.26 6.28 -31.21
CA LYS A 33 5.85 7.54 -31.66
C LYS A 33 6.22 8.35 -30.42
N VAL A 34 7.41 8.07 -29.88
CA VAL A 34 8.08 8.94 -28.93
C VAL A 34 8.36 10.23 -29.69
N LYS A 35 7.62 11.28 -29.36
CA LYS A 35 7.98 12.65 -29.75
C LYS A 35 9.30 12.97 -29.07
N LYS A 36 10.38 12.83 -29.82
CA LYS A 36 11.71 13.31 -29.43
C LYS A 36 11.87 14.69 -30.06
N ASP A 37 11.88 15.70 -29.22
CA ASP A 37 12.34 17.09 -29.39
C ASP A 37 11.65 17.91 -28.28
N ALA A 38 12.24 18.85 -27.57
CA ALA A 38 13.60 19.37 -27.36
C ALA A 38 13.42 20.38 -26.20
N ASP A 39 14.51 20.85 -25.59
CA ASP A 39 14.53 21.86 -24.52
C ASP A 39 13.43 22.93 -24.65
N ILE A 40 12.44 22.88 -23.76
CA ILE A 40 11.53 23.99 -23.47
C ILE A 40 11.63 24.18 -21.96
N ALA A 41 12.07 25.36 -21.55
CA ALA A 41 12.09 25.83 -20.18
C ALA A 41 10.79 25.39 -19.49
N SER A 42 10.92 24.51 -18.50
CA SER A 42 9.80 23.93 -17.76
C SER A 42 9.05 25.06 -17.06
N THR A 43 7.90 25.44 -17.62
CA THR A 43 6.79 25.89 -16.80
C THR A 43 6.56 24.81 -15.75
N VAL A 44 6.81 25.14 -14.49
CA VAL A 44 6.52 24.29 -13.33
C VAL A 44 5.02 24.02 -13.36
N GLU A 45 4.64 22.87 -13.90
CA GLU A 45 3.31 22.34 -13.72
C GLU A 45 3.24 21.97 -12.24
N VAL A 46 2.56 22.80 -11.45
CA VAL A 46 2.30 22.51 -10.04
C VAL A 46 1.44 21.25 -10.04
N ARG A 47 2.07 20.11 -9.73
CA ARG A 47 1.37 18.84 -9.50
C ARG A 47 0.42 19.09 -8.33
N ARG A 48 -0.88 18.96 -8.58
CA ARG A 48 -1.95 19.26 -7.62
C ARG A 48 -2.20 18.10 -6.68
N GLU A 49 -1.71 16.93 -7.06
CA GLU A 49 -1.91 15.69 -6.35
C GLU A 49 -1.18 15.72 -5.02
N PHE A 50 -1.88 15.29 -3.98
CA PHE A 50 -1.31 15.07 -2.67
C PHE A 50 -1.52 13.62 -2.24
N ALA A 51 -0.63 13.15 -1.37
CA ALA A 51 -0.74 11.89 -0.68
C ALA A 51 -0.72 12.12 0.83
N GLU A 52 -1.60 11.42 1.54
CA GLU A 52 -1.54 11.23 2.99
C GLU A 52 -1.30 9.75 3.24
N GLU A 53 -0.43 9.43 4.18
CA GLU A 53 -0.02 8.07 4.50
C GLU A 53 -0.34 7.73 5.95
N GLU A 54 -0.85 6.52 6.18
CA GLU A 54 -1.06 5.96 7.50
C GLU A 54 -0.13 4.75 7.68
N LEU A 55 0.81 4.85 8.64
CA LEU A 55 1.81 3.85 8.96
C LEU A 55 1.41 3.08 10.22
N GLU A 56 1.00 1.83 10.07
CA GLU A 56 0.66 0.96 11.20
C GLU A 56 1.85 0.10 11.65
N PHE A 57 2.09 0.06 12.97
CA PHE A 57 3.14 -0.78 13.56
C PHE A 57 2.86 -1.08 15.03
N VAL A 58 3.65 -1.98 15.60
CA VAL A 58 3.67 -2.24 17.05
C VAL A 58 4.98 -1.77 17.66
N VAL A 59 4.90 -1.27 18.89
CA VAL A 59 6.05 -0.80 19.67
C VAL A 59 6.23 -1.65 20.91
N ALA A 60 7.43 -2.16 21.12
CA ALA A 60 7.78 -2.94 22.28
C ALA A 60 8.05 -2.05 23.49
N SER A 61 7.46 -2.45 24.61
CA SER A 61 7.81 -1.99 25.95
C SER A 61 8.22 -3.15 26.82
N THR A 62 8.97 -2.89 27.88
CA THR A 62 9.31 -3.92 28.88
C THR A 62 9.34 -3.37 30.30
N HIS A 63 9.37 -4.27 31.28
CA HIS A 63 9.54 -3.90 32.68
C HIS A 63 10.99 -3.48 32.94
N PHE A 64 11.22 -2.46 33.77
CA PHE A 64 12.57 -1.92 34.06
C PHE A 64 13.56 -2.92 34.68
N ASN A 65 13.07 -4.06 35.18
CA ASN A 65 13.89 -5.15 35.72
C ASN A 65 14.22 -6.25 34.70
N ASN A 66 13.64 -6.21 33.50
CA ASN A 66 13.89 -7.21 32.48
C ASN A 66 15.17 -6.87 31.70
N THR A 67 15.95 -7.89 31.37
CA THR A 67 17.04 -7.76 30.40
C THR A 67 16.47 -7.55 29.01
N ASP A 68 17.11 -6.71 28.18
CA ASP A 68 16.75 -6.56 26.77
C ASP A 68 16.81 -7.92 26.05
N PRO A 69 15.68 -8.42 25.50
CA PRO A 69 15.65 -9.65 24.72
C PRO A 69 16.46 -9.60 23.41
N HIS A 70 16.68 -8.41 22.85
CA HIS A 70 17.36 -8.19 21.57
C HIS A 70 18.45 -7.11 21.71
N PRO A 71 19.51 -7.36 22.50
CA PRO A 71 20.50 -6.35 22.90
C PRO A 71 21.37 -5.82 21.75
N THR A 72 21.36 -6.49 20.58
CA THR A 72 22.13 -6.09 19.40
C THR A 72 21.42 -5.06 18.53
N HIS A 73 20.12 -4.86 18.73
CA HIS A 73 19.34 -3.91 17.94
C HIS A 73 19.32 -2.55 18.66
N PRO A 74 19.57 -1.42 17.96
CA PRO A 74 19.85 -0.14 18.62
C PRO A 74 18.60 0.63 19.06
N GLY A 75 17.43 0.35 18.47
CA GLY A 75 16.17 1.03 18.83
C GLY A 75 15.84 0.90 20.32
N ARG A 76 15.53 2.02 20.97
CA ARG A 76 15.30 2.10 22.42
C ARG A 76 14.05 1.30 22.79
N ILE A 77 14.08 0.64 23.94
CA ILE A 77 12.89 -0.01 24.52
C ILE A 77 12.26 0.97 25.50
N HIS A 78 10.95 1.19 25.38
CA HIS A 78 10.23 1.96 26.39
C HIS A 78 10.05 1.13 27.67
N PHE A 79 10.57 1.66 28.77
CA PHE A 79 10.39 1.04 30.08
C PHE A 79 9.13 1.56 30.77
N ALA A 80 8.40 0.66 31.42
CA ALA A 80 7.35 1.05 32.37
C ALA A 80 7.95 1.81 33.57
N ARG A 81 7.19 2.76 34.16
CA ARG A 81 7.72 3.65 35.23
C ARG A 81 8.21 2.85 36.46
N PRO A 82 9.39 3.18 37.02
CA PRO A 82 9.95 2.48 38.20
C PRO A 82 9.12 2.59 39.48
N GLN A 83 8.30 3.64 39.62
CA GLN A 83 7.63 4.01 40.88
C GLN A 83 6.28 3.32 41.09
N GLN A 84 5.78 2.52 40.14
CA GLN A 84 4.52 1.81 40.29
C GLN A 84 4.78 0.34 40.66
N ARG A 85 4.48 -0.01 41.92
CA ARG A 85 4.47 -1.41 42.42
C ARG A 85 3.35 -2.26 41.79
N HIS A 86 2.49 -1.66 40.98
CA HIS A 86 1.40 -2.29 40.24
C HIS A 86 1.58 -1.97 38.75
N LEU A 87 1.19 -2.92 37.90
CA LEU A 87 1.22 -2.75 36.45
C LEU A 87 0.51 -1.43 36.07
N THR A 88 1.22 -0.52 35.40
CA THR A 88 0.58 0.64 34.77
C THR A 88 -0.58 0.13 33.90
N PRO A 89 -1.78 0.75 33.95
CA PRO A 89 -2.83 0.45 32.99
C PRO A 89 -2.29 0.48 31.56
N ASP A 90 -2.77 -0.44 30.73
CA ASP A 90 -2.32 -0.55 29.33
C ASP A 90 -2.45 0.77 28.58
N SER A 91 -3.58 1.46 28.79
CA SER A 91 -3.89 2.78 28.22
C SER A 91 -2.85 3.85 28.57
N ASP A 92 -2.40 3.90 29.82
CA ASP A 92 -1.44 4.92 30.27
C ASP A 92 -0.04 4.67 29.71
N GLN A 93 0.34 3.40 29.54
CA GLN A 93 1.62 3.05 28.90
C GLN A 93 1.57 3.34 27.41
N ARG A 94 0.45 3.01 26.76
CA ARG A 94 0.20 3.28 25.35
C ARG A 94 0.26 4.78 25.04
N ALA A 95 -0.45 5.61 25.81
CA ALA A 95 -0.42 7.07 25.64
C ALA A 95 1.00 7.66 25.76
N ARG A 96 1.84 7.14 26.67
CA ARG A 96 3.25 7.55 26.80
C ARG A 96 4.10 7.17 25.59
N ILE A 97 3.82 6.02 24.98
CA ILE A 97 4.53 5.58 23.78
C ILE A 97 4.14 6.48 22.60
N HIS A 98 2.84 6.76 22.43
CA HIS A 98 2.37 7.70 21.41
C HIS A 98 2.96 9.10 21.59
N GLU A 99 2.98 9.61 22.83
CA GLU A 99 3.64 10.89 23.16
C GLU A 99 5.14 10.87 22.84
N ALA A 100 5.84 9.78 23.13
CA ALA A 100 7.27 9.66 22.81
C ALA A 100 7.54 9.64 21.31
N ILE A 101 6.72 8.93 20.52
CA ILE A 101 6.80 8.95 19.05
C ILE A 101 6.55 10.36 18.53
N TYR A 102 5.52 11.04 19.05
CA TYR A 102 5.20 12.41 18.68
C TYR A 102 6.38 13.36 18.91
N ILE A 103 7.01 13.29 20.09
CA ILE A 103 8.19 14.08 20.44
C ILE A 103 9.36 13.75 19.52
N ALA A 104 9.66 12.47 19.28
CA ALA A 104 10.78 12.08 18.43
C ALA A 104 10.63 12.59 16.99
N LEU A 105 9.42 12.48 16.43
CA LEU A 105 9.13 13.00 15.09
C LEU A 105 9.19 14.54 15.04
N HIS A 106 8.72 15.23 16.08
CA HIS A 106 8.88 16.69 16.22
C HIS A 106 10.36 17.08 16.29
N ASP A 107 11.16 16.40 17.10
CA ASP A 107 12.59 16.68 17.28
C ASP A 107 13.40 16.38 16.02
N ALA A 108 12.98 15.37 15.25
CA ALA A 108 13.48 15.11 13.89
C ALA A 108 13.11 16.21 12.87
N GLY A 109 12.37 17.23 13.30
CA GLY A 109 12.04 18.43 12.54
C GLY A 109 10.79 18.27 11.66
N LEU A 110 10.00 17.20 11.80
CA LEU A 110 8.78 17.03 11.00
C LEU A 110 7.70 18.05 11.41
N PRO A 111 6.86 18.52 10.46
CA PRO A 111 5.82 19.51 10.74
C PRO A 111 4.75 18.94 11.67
N MET A 112 4.85 19.32 12.95
CA MET A 112 4.01 18.89 14.06
C MET A 112 3.36 20.11 14.72
N ARG A 113 2.16 19.94 15.27
CA ARG A 113 1.58 20.96 16.16
C ARG A 113 2.19 20.85 17.58
N PRO A 114 2.05 21.89 18.41
CA PRO A 114 2.36 21.77 19.85
C PRO A 114 1.40 20.84 20.60
N GLN A 115 0.21 20.59 20.04
CA GLN A 115 -0.81 19.68 20.59
C GLN A 115 -1.27 18.74 19.48
N PRO A 116 -1.45 17.43 19.77
CA PRO A 116 -1.92 16.47 18.79
C PRO A 116 -3.37 16.79 18.40
N ILE A 117 -3.55 17.33 17.21
CA ILE A 117 -4.85 17.58 16.58
C ILE A 117 -4.75 17.00 15.17
N LEU A 118 -5.68 16.11 14.81
CA LEU A 118 -5.79 15.61 13.44
C LEU A 118 -6.41 16.70 12.58
N ASP A 119 -5.56 17.51 11.93
CA ASP A 119 -5.96 18.62 11.06
C ASP A 119 -5.56 18.39 9.58
N TYR A 120 -4.94 17.25 9.26
CA TYR A 120 -4.36 16.88 7.96
C TYR A 120 -3.22 17.80 7.49
N MET A 121 -2.82 18.78 8.30
CA MET A 121 -1.73 19.72 8.02
C MET A 121 -0.44 19.35 8.74
N THR A 122 -0.54 18.47 9.72
CA THR A 122 0.59 18.04 10.53
C THR A 122 0.56 16.54 10.73
N TRP A 123 1.74 16.00 11.00
CA TRP A 123 1.87 14.61 11.39
C TRP A 123 1.12 14.34 12.71
N PHE A 124 0.49 13.17 12.79
CA PHE A 124 -0.33 12.77 13.92
C PHE A 124 0.02 11.34 14.35
N VAL A 125 -0.07 11.07 15.65
CA VAL A 125 0.18 9.74 16.22
C VAL A 125 -1.08 9.31 16.94
N THR A 126 -1.57 8.12 16.59
CA THR A 126 -2.80 7.54 17.13
C THR A 126 -2.63 6.05 17.38
N ASP A 127 -3.73 5.43 17.81
CA ASP A 127 -3.85 4.01 18.05
C ASP A 127 -4.68 3.34 16.95
N ASP A 128 -4.32 2.12 16.60
CA ASP A 128 -5.17 1.23 15.80
C ASP A 128 -5.42 -0.06 16.58
N LEU A 129 -6.67 -0.24 17.00
CA LEU A 129 -7.12 -1.36 17.83
C LEU A 129 -7.29 -2.67 17.05
N THR A 130 -7.13 -2.64 15.72
CA THR A 130 -7.18 -3.82 14.84
C THR A 130 -5.79 -4.47 14.68
N ILE A 131 -4.73 -3.80 15.15
CA ILE A 131 -3.37 -4.33 15.12
C ILE A 131 -3.16 -5.37 16.23
N ASP A 132 -2.69 -6.54 15.81
CA ASP A 132 -2.28 -7.64 16.67
C ASP A 132 -0.75 -7.62 16.91
N PRO A 133 -0.28 -8.11 18.07
CA PRO A 133 1.14 -8.26 18.35
C PRO A 133 1.82 -9.28 17.42
N PRO A 134 3.16 -9.27 17.34
CA PRO A 134 3.89 -10.24 16.54
C PRO A 134 3.61 -11.66 17.01
N HIS A 135 3.58 -12.59 16.06
CA HIS A 135 3.28 -13.98 16.36
C HIS A 135 4.37 -14.58 17.27
N ARG A 136 4.00 -15.54 18.13
CA ARG A 136 4.90 -16.15 19.13
C ARG A 136 6.18 -16.81 18.56
N ASN A 137 6.15 -17.18 17.28
CA ASN A 137 7.29 -17.79 16.57
C ASN A 137 8.11 -16.76 15.76
N ALA A 138 7.71 -15.49 15.77
CA ALA A 138 8.41 -14.43 15.05
C ALA A 138 9.78 -14.16 15.66
N PRO A 139 10.82 -13.87 14.85
CA PRO A 139 12.14 -13.45 15.32
C PRO A 139 12.11 -12.31 16.35
N CYS A 140 11.23 -11.33 16.17
CA CYS A 140 11.11 -10.19 17.10
C CYS A 140 10.35 -10.50 18.40
N TYR A 141 9.69 -11.66 18.50
CA TYR A 141 8.84 -11.97 19.64
C TYR A 141 9.67 -12.32 20.88
N SER A 142 9.25 -11.78 22.02
CA SER A 142 9.75 -12.18 23.34
C SER A 142 8.63 -12.12 24.37
N PRO A 143 8.53 -13.09 25.30
CA PRO A 143 7.55 -13.03 26.39
C PRO A 143 7.80 -11.87 27.38
N PHE A 144 8.96 -11.21 27.28
CA PHE A 144 9.30 -10.04 28.09
C PHE A 144 8.87 -8.72 27.43
N TYR A 145 8.44 -8.75 26.17
CA TYR A 145 7.87 -7.58 25.53
C TYR A 145 6.37 -7.52 25.76
N ARG A 146 5.89 -6.29 25.97
CA ARG A 146 4.51 -5.91 25.82
C ARG A 146 4.41 -4.98 24.62
N TRP A 147 3.64 -5.40 23.64
CA TRP A 147 3.44 -4.69 22.38
C TRP A 147 2.28 -3.72 22.49
N HIS A 148 2.45 -2.53 21.92
CA HIS A 148 1.43 -1.48 21.84
C HIS A 148 1.27 -1.10 20.37
N SER A 149 0.04 -1.08 19.90
CA SER A 149 -0.32 -0.57 18.57
C SER A 149 -0.03 0.93 18.47
N ALA A 150 0.40 1.34 17.28
CA ALA A 150 0.57 2.73 16.93
C ALA A 150 0.28 2.90 15.43
N GLU A 151 -0.32 4.02 15.10
CA GLU A 151 -0.52 4.50 13.74
C GLU A 151 0.02 5.91 13.65
N VAL A 152 0.82 6.19 12.62
CA VAL A 152 1.36 7.51 12.33
C VAL A 152 0.80 7.99 11.00
N ILE A 153 0.11 9.11 11.04
CA ILE A 153 -0.56 9.72 9.88
C ILE A 153 0.26 10.93 9.45
N SER A 154 0.64 10.99 8.18
CA SER A 154 1.33 12.14 7.60
C SER A 154 0.34 13.29 7.32
N PRO A 155 0.79 14.54 7.13
CA PRO A 155 -0.06 15.55 6.53
C PRO A 155 -0.37 15.19 5.07
N ALA A 156 -1.38 15.84 4.49
CA ALA A 156 -1.60 15.78 3.04
C ALA A 156 -0.42 16.46 2.32
N LEU A 157 0.52 15.68 1.80
CA LEU A 157 1.73 16.18 1.17
C LEU A 157 1.58 16.23 -0.35
N TYR A 158 1.85 17.38 -0.97
CA TYR A 158 1.96 17.47 -2.42
C TYR A 158 3.01 16.48 -2.94
N PHE A 159 2.75 15.87 -4.09
CA PHE A 159 3.60 14.81 -4.62
C PHE A 159 4.92 15.36 -5.21
N HIS A 160 5.88 15.59 -4.31
CA HIS A 160 7.23 16.07 -4.58
C HIS A 160 8.31 15.15 -3.99
N PRO A 161 9.53 15.13 -4.55
CA PRO A 161 10.67 14.38 -3.97
C PRO A 161 10.93 14.71 -2.49
N GLU A 162 10.73 15.95 -2.09
CA GLU A 162 10.87 16.45 -0.73
C GLU A 162 9.81 15.87 0.20
N SER A 163 8.58 15.66 -0.27
CA SER A 163 7.51 14.99 0.48
C SER A 163 7.83 13.51 0.73
N LEU A 164 8.30 12.80 -0.31
CA LEU A 164 8.79 11.43 -0.17
C LEU A 164 10.00 11.34 0.78
N THR A 165 10.74 12.44 0.91
CA THR A 165 11.86 12.54 1.83
C THR A 165 11.39 12.71 3.28
N GLN A 166 10.37 13.53 3.54
CA GLN A 166 9.71 13.59 4.85
C GLN A 166 9.24 12.22 5.32
N ILE A 167 8.60 11.45 4.44
CA ILE A 167 8.13 10.09 4.74
C ILE A 167 9.29 9.17 5.13
N ARG A 168 10.41 9.21 4.40
CA ARG A 168 11.62 8.45 4.74
C ARG A 168 12.19 8.84 6.09
N VAL A 169 12.23 10.14 6.41
CA VAL A 169 12.69 10.63 7.72
C VAL A 169 11.77 10.16 8.83
N ALA A 170 10.45 10.19 8.66
CA ALA A 170 9.50 9.68 9.65
C ALA A 170 9.72 8.18 9.90
N CYS A 171 9.80 7.37 8.84
CA CYS A 171 10.07 5.94 8.93
C CYS A 171 11.41 5.65 9.63
N ALA A 172 12.47 6.37 9.26
CA ALA A 172 13.81 6.21 9.83
C ALA A 172 13.85 6.64 11.31
N THR A 173 13.14 7.71 11.68
CA THR A 173 13.03 8.17 13.06
C THR A 173 12.36 7.09 13.91
N ILE A 174 11.22 6.56 13.44
CA ILE A 174 10.47 5.53 14.17
C ILE A 174 11.29 4.24 14.33
N SER A 175 11.90 3.75 13.23
CA SER A 175 12.65 2.48 13.24
C SER A 175 14.00 2.56 13.96
N THR A 176 14.58 3.75 14.10
CA THR A 176 15.87 3.97 14.76
C THR A 176 15.72 4.30 16.24
N GLU A 177 14.73 5.11 16.61
CA GLU A 177 14.52 5.52 18.00
C GLU A 177 13.82 4.43 18.81
N PHE A 178 12.92 3.64 18.19
CA PHE A 178 12.04 2.73 18.91
C PHE A 178 12.23 1.27 18.52
N ARG A 179 11.87 0.38 19.45
CA ARG A 179 11.79 -1.05 19.21
C ARG A 179 10.45 -1.41 18.57
N VAL A 180 10.40 -1.44 17.26
CA VAL A 180 9.13 -1.58 16.52
C VAL A 180 9.14 -2.74 15.54
N ALA A 181 7.95 -3.22 15.17
CA ALA A 181 7.77 -4.22 14.13
C ALA A 181 6.48 -3.93 13.35
N ALA A 182 6.47 -4.27 12.06
CA ALA A 182 5.24 -4.43 11.30
C ALA A 182 4.77 -5.89 11.43
N THR A 183 3.46 -6.10 11.56
CA THR A 183 2.86 -7.42 11.74
C THR A 183 1.97 -7.78 10.56
N ARG A 184 1.37 -8.97 10.56
CA ARG A 184 0.42 -9.38 9.52
C ARG A 184 -0.86 -8.51 9.52
N THR A 185 -1.22 -7.96 10.66
CA THR A 185 -2.41 -7.11 10.80
C THR A 185 -2.14 -5.68 10.40
N THR A 186 -0.89 -5.20 10.51
CA THR A 186 -0.53 -3.84 10.09
C THR A 186 -0.70 -3.62 8.59
N GLY A 187 -1.29 -2.50 8.21
CA GLY A 187 -1.40 -1.97 6.86
C GLY A 187 -0.49 -0.77 6.60
N LEU A 188 -0.30 -0.47 5.32
CA LEU A 188 0.14 0.84 4.85
C LEU A 188 -1.00 1.42 4.02
N HIS A 189 -1.58 2.53 4.46
CA HIS A 189 -2.61 3.23 3.72
C HIS A 189 -2.02 4.44 3.02
N VAL A 190 -2.44 4.66 1.77
CA VAL A 190 -2.12 5.88 1.02
C VAL A 190 -3.42 6.47 0.51
N HIS A 191 -3.75 7.68 0.92
CA HIS A 191 -4.87 8.46 0.43
C HIS A 191 -4.36 9.40 -0.66
N VAL A 192 -4.90 9.30 -1.87
CA VAL A 192 -4.54 10.19 -2.98
C VAL A 192 -5.69 11.15 -3.27
N GLY A 193 -5.41 12.45 -3.31
CA GLY A 193 -6.36 13.51 -3.69
C GLY A 193 -5.85 14.37 -4.84
N ASP A 194 -6.75 15.13 -5.48
CA ASP A 194 -6.44 16.09 -6.57
C ASP A 194 -6.71 17.55 -6.13
N GLY A 195 -6.09 17.92 -5.01
CA GLY A 195 -6.28 19.21 -4.35
C GLY A 195 -7.77 19.52 -4.07
N ALA A 196 -8.12 20.81 -4.13
CA ALA A 196 -9.49 21.28 -3.88
C ALA A 196 -10.52 20.94 -4.99
N ASN A 197 -10.09 20.38 -6.12
CA ASN A 197 -11.00 20.12 -7.25
C ASN A 197 -11.68 18.74 -7.17
N GLY A 198 -11.12 17.83 -6.37
CA GLY A 198 -11.53 16.42 -6.35
C GLY A 198 -11.32 15.74 -7.70
N PHE A 199 -11.86 14.53 -7.83
CA PHE A 199 -11.72 13.74 -9.06
C PHE A 199 -12.90 13.92 -10.01
N SER A 200 -12.61 13.92 -11.31
CA SER A 200 -13.65 13.82 -12.34
C SER A 200 -14.30 12.43 -12.34
N HIS A 201 -15.56 12.35 -12.77
CA HIS A 201 -16.23 11.06 -12.97
C HIS A 201 -15.43 10.10 -13.87
N SER A 202 -14.86 10.61 -14.97
CA SER A 202 -14.02 9.82 -15.86
C SER A 202 -12.77 9.28 -15.19
N THR A 203 -12.13 10.06 -14.32
CA THR A 203 -10.94 9.62 -13.57
C THR A 203 -11.29 8.44 -12.66
N VAL A 204 -12.35 8.57 -11.86
CA VAL A 204 -12.80 7.52 -10.94
C VAL A 204 -13.21 6.27 -11.73
N ARG A 205 -13.96 6.43 -12.82
CA ARG A 205 -14.35 5.32 -13.71
C ARG A 205 -13.13 4.60 -14.30
N ASN A 206 -12.16 5.34 -14.82
CA ASN A 206 -10.96 4.79 -15.43
C ASN A 206 -10.10 4.04 -14.40
N LEU A 207 -9.98 4.58 -13.17
CA LEU A 207 -9.29 3.91 -12.08
C LEU A 207 -9.99 2.62 -11.70
N ILE A 208 -11.32 2.65 -11.50
CA ILE A 208 -12.11 1.46 -11.20
C ILE A 208 -11.92 0.41 -12.30
N ALA A 209 -11.92 0.80 -13.57
CA ALA A 209 -11.66 -0.13 -14.67
C ALA A 209 -10.25 -0.72 -14.63
N LEU A 210 -9.22 0.09 -14.35
CA LEU A 210 -7.84 -0.36 -14.21
C LEU A 210 -7.69 -1.36 -13.04
N LEU A 211 -8.17 -0.98 -11.86
CA LEU A 211 -8.14 -1.81 -10.65
C LEU A 211 -8.92 -3.10 -10.90
N TRP A 212 -10.15 -2.99 -11.41
CA TRP A 212 -10.96 -4.16 -11.73
C TRP A 212 -10.34 -5.01 -12.81
N GLY A 213 -9.70 -4.46 -13.85
CA GLY A 213 -9.12 -5.23 -14.96
C GLY A 213 -7.84 -5.99 -14.59
N PHE A 214 -7.07 -5.45 -13.64
CA PHE A 214 -5.73 -5.95 -13.31
C PHE A 214 -5.50 -6.25 -11.83
N GLU A 215 -6.56 -6.34 -11.03
CA GLU A 215 -6.45 -6.71 -9.61
C GLU A 215 -5.60 -7.96 -9.37
N PRO A 216 -5.67 -9.05 -10.16
CA PRO A 216 -4.78 -10.20 -9.97
C PRO A 216 -3.30 -9.84 -10.14
N GLN A 217 -2.95 -9.03 -11.14
CA GLN A 217 -1.58 -8.55 -11.31
C GLN A 217 -1.18 -7.66 -10.13
N LEU A 218 -1.99 -6.67 -9.77
CA LEU A 218 -1.71 -5.75 -8.66
C LEU A 218 -1.55 -6.47 -7.32
N LEU A 219 -2.35 -7.51 -7.05
CA LEU A 219 -2.23 -8.31 -5.84
C LEU A 219 -0.87 -9.01 -5.73
N THR A 220 -0.20 -9.34 -6.84
CA THR A 220 1.15 -9.93 -6.77
C THR A 220 2.21 -9.00 -6.17
N LEU A 221 1.92 -7.71 -5.99
CA LEU A 221 2.78 -6.78 -5.24
C LEU A 221 2.78 -7.05 -3.73
N PHE A 222 1.81 -7.79 -3.21
CA PHE A 222 1.56 -7.94 -1.79
C PHE A 222 1.66 -9.40 -1.35
N PRO A 223 2.06 -9.65 -0.09
CA PRO A 223 2.10 -10.99 0.44
C PRO A 223 0.69 -11.61 0.49
N PRO A 224 0.56 -12.94 0.33
CA PRO A 224 -0.73 -13.59 0.17
C PRO A 224 -1.75 -13.34 1.29
N HIS A 225 -1.33 -13.05 2.52
CA HIS A 225 -2.27 -12.68 3.57
C HIS A 225 -3.09 -11.43 3.26
N ARG A 226 -2.57 -10.46 2.50
CA ARG A 226 -3.30 -9.26 2.11
C ARG A 226 -4.35 -9.52 1.01
N HIS A 227 -4.38 -10.73 0.42
CA HIS A 227 -5.35 -11.07 -0.64
C HIS A 227 -6.72 -11.51 -0.08
N SER A 228 -6.82 -11.78 1.21
CA SER A 228 -8.05 -12.28 1.85
C SER A 228 -8.27 -11.74 3.26
N GLN A 229 -7.61 -10.63 3.59
CA GLN A 229 -7.75 -9.99 4.90
C GLN A 229 -8.96 -9.07 4.89
N THR A 230 -9.81 -9.17 5.92
CA THR A 230 -11.08 -8.45 6.05
C THR A 230 -10.93 -6.92 5.97
N TRP A 231 -9.73 -6.40 6.24
CA TRP A 231 -9.39 -4.97 6.22
C TRP A 231 -8.78 -4.47 4.89
N CYS A 232 -8.68 -5.33 3.87
CA CYS A 232 -8.20 -4.96 2.53
C CYS A 232 -8.69 -5.96 1.46
N MET A 233 -9.97 -6.33 1.50
CA MET A 233 -10.51 -7.36 0.61
C MET A 233 -10.47 -6.92 -0.86
N PRO A 234 -10.13 -7.83 -1.81
CA PRO A 234 -10.13 -7.49 -3.24
C PRO A 234 -11.50 -6.99 -3.72
N LEU A 235 -11.51 -5.96 -4.56
CA LEU A 235 -12.71 -5.36 -5.16
C LEU A 235 -13.53 -6.39 -5.94
N ARG A 236 -12.88 -7.31 -6.68
CA ARG A 236 -13.57 -8.37 -7.44
C ARG A 236 -14.24 -9.42 -6.55
N VAL A 237 -13.94 -9.41 -5.26
CA VAL A 237 -14.44 -10.40 -4.29
C VAL A 237 -15.53 -9.78 -3.42
N ASP A 238 -15.29 -8.59 -2.87
CA ASP A 238 -16.08 -8.08 -1.75
C ASP A 238 -16.67 -6.68 -1.97
N SER A 239 -16.67 -6.18 -3.21
CA SER A 239 -17.47 -4.99 -3.54
C SER A 239 -18.95 -5.33 -3.74
N MET A 240 -19.84 -4.34 -3.58
CA MET A 240 -21.26 -4.48 -3.90
C MET A 240 -21.48 -4.93 -5.35
N TYR A 241 -20.65 -4.46 -6.29
CA TYR A 241 -20.69 -4.87 -7.69
C TYR A 241 -20.36 -6.36 -7.84
N ALA A 242 -19.27 -6.84 -7.23
CA ALA A 242 -18.89 -8.26 -7.26
C ALA A 242 -20.03 -9.15 -6.73
N TRP A 243 -20.65 -8.75 -5.62
CA TRP A 243 -21.75 -9.50 -5.01
C TRP A 243 -23.01 -9.57 -5.89
N ARG A 244 -23.38 -8.46 -6.54
CA ARG A 244 -24.55 -8.39 -7.44
C ARG A 244 -24.32 -9.04 -8.79
N HIS A 245 -23.06 -9.11 -9.23
CA HIS A 245 -22.67 -9.61 -10.53
C HIS A 245 -21.70 -10.81 -10.41
N PRO A 246 -22.08 -11.94 -9.78
CA PRO A 246 -21.17 -13.07 -9.51
C PRO A 246 -20.66 -13.80 -10.77
N LYS A 247 -21.15 -13.41 -11.96
CA LYS A 247 -20.76 -13.95 -13.27
C LYS A 247 -20.46 -12.81 -14.25
N TRP A 248 -19.54 -11.94 -13.88
CA TRP A 248 -19.07 -10.85 -14.72
C TRP A 248 -18.00 -11.34 -15.73
N THR A 249 -17.92 -10.66 -16.87
CA THR A 249 -16.74 -10.65 -17.75
C THR A 249 -16.22 -9.22 -17.87
N ILE A 250 -15.02 -9.02 -18.41
CA ILE A 250 -14.52 -7.66 -18.68
C ILE A 250 -15.49 -6.90 -19.58
N SER A 251 -16.01 -7.54 -20.63
CA SER A 251 -17.01 -6.95 -21.52
C SER A 251 -18.29 -6.52 -20.78
N THR A 252 -18.94 -7.39 -20.00
CA THR A 252 -20.18 -7.02 -19.28
C THR A 252 -19.92 -5.95 -18.23
N PHE A 253 -18.75 -6.00 -17.60
CA PHE A 253 -18.33 -5.00 -16.62
C PHE A 253 -18.17 -3.62 -17.26
N LEU A 254 -17.52 -3.53 -18.44
CA LEU A 254 -17.39 -2.26 -19.15
C LEU A 254 -18.73 -1.75 -19.68
N GLU A 255 -19.63 -2.64 -20.14
CA GLU A 255 -20.99 -2.25 -20.52
C GLU A 255 -21.72 -1.57 -19.35
N ASP A 256 -21.68 -2.15 -18.15
CA ASP A 256 -22.24 -1.54 -16.94
C ASP A 256 -21.54 -0.23 -16.57
N LEU A 257 -20.21 -0.22 -16.62
CA LEU A 257 -19.37 0.90 -16.21
C LEU A 257 -19.54 2.16 -17.08
N PHE A 258 -19.87 1.97 -18.35
CA PHE A 258 -20.16 3.06 -19.28
C PHE A 258 -21.67 3.34 -19.43
N SER A 259 -22.53 2.59 -18.75
CA SER A 259 -23.97 2.81 -18.77
C SER A 259 -24.36 4.05 -17.96
N SER A 260 -25.57 4.55 -18.18
CA SER A 260 -26.14 5.64 -17.37
C SER A 260 -26.34 5.27 -15.91
N LYS A 261 -26.35 3.98 -15.55
CA LYS A 261 -26.45 3.49 -14.16
C LYS A 261 -25.30 4.03 -13.31
N PHE A 262 -24.09 4.11 -13.88
CA PHE A 262 -22.89 4.59 -13.21
C PHE A 262 -22.47 5.97 -13.72
N GLY A 263 -23.45 6.82 -14.06
CA GLY A 263 -23.20 8.16 -14.61
C GLY A 263 -22.76 9.23 -13.61
N THR A 264 -22.67 8.92 -12.31
CA THR A 264 -22.25 9.84 -11.26
C THR A 264 -21.17 9.21 -10.37
N ILE A 265 -20.39 10.04 -9.66
CA ILE A 265 -19.38 9.56 -8.70
C ILE A 265 -20.07 8.81 -7.55
N GLU A 266 -21.15 9.36 -6.99
CA GLU A 266 -21.97 8.69 -5.96
C GLU A 266 -22.41 7.28 -6.38
N ALA A 267 -22.84 7.10 -7.64
CA ALA A 267 -23.23 5.79 -8.15
C ALA A 267 -22.04 4.81 -8.26
N LEU A 268 -20.85 5.30 -8.62
CA LEU A 268 -19.62 4.50 -8.60
C LEU A 268 -19.26 4.12 -7.15
N VAL A 269 -19.16 5.09 -6.25
CA VAL A 269 -18.83 4.87 -4.83
C VAL A 269 -19.75 3.80 -4.22
N ARG A 270 -21.07 3.94 -4.40
CA ARG A 270 -22.06 2.99 -3.86
C ARG A 270 -21.94 1.57 -4.40
N GLU A 271 -21.44 1.37 -5.61
CA GLU A 271 -21.34 0.04 -6.23
C GLU A 271 -19.97 -0.60 -6.01
N PHE A 272 -18.93 0.20 -5.77
CA PHE A 272 -17.59 -0.30 -5.49
C PHE A 272 -17.19 -0.24 -4.01
N GLN A 273 -18.08 0.21 -3.12
CA GLN A 273 -17.94 0.03 -1.68
C GLN A 273 -17.99 -1.45 -1.27
N VAL A 274 -17.44 -1.75 -0.09
CA VAL A 274 -17.47 -3.07 0.52
C VAL A 274 -18.89 -3.59 0.77
N CYS A 275 -19.13 -4.89 0.55
CA CYS A 275 -20.42 -5.55 0.71
C CYS A 275 -20.51 -6.42 1.96
N GLY A 276 -19.50 -7.27 2.21
CA GLY A 276 -19.51 -8.27 3.28
C GLY A 276 -18.35 -8.15 4.27
N GLY A 277 -17.20 -7.65 3.83
CA GLY A 277 -16.03 -7.36 4.67
C GLY A 277 -16.09 -6.02 5.37
N ASP A 278 -15.06 -5.75 6.18
CA ASP A 278 -14.96 -4.47 6.89
C ASP A 278 -14.41 -3.37 5.95
N ARG A 279 -13.44 -3.70 5.07
CA ARG A 279 -12.86 -2.77 4.10
C ARG A 279 -12.40 -3.45 2.81
N CYS A 280 -12.48 -2.74 1.69
CA CYS A 280 -11.84 -3.14 0.43
C CYS A 280 -10.37 -2.71 0.35
N ALA A 281 -9.61 -3.34 -0.56
CA ALA A 281 -8.20 -3.02 -0.86
C ALA A 281 -8.01 -1.58 -1.38
N VAL A 282 -9.06 -1.02 -1.99
CA VAL A 282 -9.18 0.39 -2.38
C VAL A 282 -10.56 0.87 -1.95
N GLU A 283 -10.62 2.03 -1.28
CA GLU A 283 -11.84 2.63 -0.76
C GLU A 283 -12.13 3.98 -1.42
N PHE A 284 -13.39 4.15 -1.80
CA PHE A 284 -13.88 5.34 -2.52
C PHE A 284 -14.80 6.20 -1.64
N SER A 285 -15.06 5.79 -0.38
CA SER A 285 -16.06 6.43 0.49
C SER A 285 -15.78 7.91 0.75
N ASN A 286 -14.51 8.32 0.80
CA ASN A 286 -14.13 9.71 1.05
C ASN A 286 -14.52 10.66 -0.11
N LEU A 287 -14.88 10.14 -1.28
CA LEU A 287 -15.39 10.95 -2.40
C LEU A 287 -16.83 11.42 -2.22
N ASP A 288 -17.58 10.76 -1.33
CA ASP A 288 -19.00 11.05 -1.04
C ASP A 288 -19.25 11.36 0.44
N ASP A 289 -18.19 11.48 1.25
CA ASP A 289 -18.31 11.75 2.69
C ASP A 289 -18.46 13.26 2.96
N PRO A 290 -19.65 13.73 3.43
CA PRO A 290 -19.87 15.14 3.73
C PRO A 290 -19.12 15.61 4.99
N MET A 291 -18.68 14.70 5.86
CA MET A 291 -17.91 15.02 7.08
C MET A 291 -16.42 15.22 6.78
N VAL A 292 -15.94 14.71 5.64
CA VAL A 292 -14.54 14.79 5.23
C VAL A 292 -14.40 15.48 3.88
N ALA A 293 -15.29 16.45 3.58
CA ALA A 293 -15.33 17.20 2.31
C ALA A 293 -13.99 17.87 1.91
N VAL A 294 -13.06 17.95 2.86
CA VAL A 294 -11.67 18.40 2.73
C VAL A 294 -10.75 17.32 2.11
N LYS A 295 -10.98 16.03 2.42
CA LYS A 295 -10.13 14.88 2.09
C LYS A 295 -10.70 14.11 0.89
N GLN A 296 -11.22 14.77 -0.16
CA GLN A 296 -11.73 14.12 -1.38
C GLN A 296 -10.67 13.23 -2.05
N THR A 297 -10.50 12.03 -1.51
CA THR A 297 -9.37 11.14 -1.72
C THR A 297 -9.87 9.73 -2.03
N ILE A 298 -9.00 8.95 -2.66
CA ILE A 298 -9.17 7.51 -2.81
C ILE A 298 -8.09 6.87 -1.94
N GLU A 299 -8.51 5.95 -1.08
CA GLU A 299 -7.64 5.29 -0.12
C GLU A 299 -7.18 3.93 -0.65
N PHE A 300 -5.88 3.68 -0.66
CA PHE A 300 -5.27 2.43 -1.08
C PHE A 300 -4.71 1.70 0.15
N ARG A 301 -5.31 0.55 0.50
CA ARG A 301 -5.01 -0.21 1.73
C ARG A 301 -4.38 -1.58 1.48
N ALA A 302 -4.12 -1.94 0.22
CA ALA A 302 -3.67 -3.29 -0.12
C ALA A 302 -2.27 -3.64 0.42
N HIS A 303 -1.39 -2.64 0.57
CA HIS A 303 0.00 -2.84 0.96
C HIS A 303 0.13 -3.28 2.42
N PRO A 304 1.00 -4.25 2.75
CA PRO A 304 1.29 -4.62 4.13
C PRO A 304 1.97 -3.46 4.87
N GLY A 305 1.81 -3.38 6.19
CA GLY A 305 2.54 -2.41 7.01
C GLY A 305 4.05 -2.57 6.84
N THR A 306 4.76 -1.45 6.79
CA THR A 306 6.23 -1.41 6.74
C THR A 306 6.74 -0.07 7.28
N LEU A 307 7.96 -0.08 7.81
CA LEU A 307 8.72 1.12 8.18
C LEU A 307 10.00 1.25 7.34
N ASP A 308 10.10 0.51 6.24
CA ASP A 308 11.10 0.77 5.22
C ASP A 308 10.63 1.95 4.36
N GLY A 309 11.24 3.11 4.57
CA GLY A 309 10.86 4.34 3.88
C GLY A 309 11.01 4.28 2.35
N ASP A 310 11.85 3.40 1.81
CA ASP A 310 11.98 3.22 0.36
C ASP A 310 10.82 2.38 -0.21
N ASP A 311 10.36 1.37 0.54
CA ASP A 311 9.13 0.63 0.21
C ASP A 311 7.89 1.55 0.28
N VAL A 312 7.76 2.34 1.34
CA VAL A 312 6.64 3.30 1.48
C VAL A 312 6.63 4.29 0.33
N ALA A 313 7.77 4.95 0.06
CA ALA A 313 7.87 5.92 -1.03
C ALA A 313 7.58 5.29 -2.41
N MET A 314 7.99 4.04 -2.63
CA MET A 314 7.68 3.36 -3.90
C MET A 314 6.19 3.04 -4.03
N TRP A 315 5.53 2.65 -2.93
CA TRP A 315 4.09 2.44 -2.95
C TRP A 315 3.32 3.72 -3.25
N VAL A 316 3.68 4.84 -2.58
CA VAL A 316 3.12 6.17 -2.87
C VAL A 316 3.29 6.54 -4.35
N LYS A 317 4.51 6.41 -4.88
CA LYS A 317 4.77 6.65 -6.32
C LYS A 317 3.91 5.77 -7.22
N THR A 318 3.68 4.53 -6.83
CA THR A 318 2.90 3.57 -7.62
C THR A 318 1.44 4.00 -7.68
N VAL A 319 0.78 4.22 -6.54
CA VAL A 319 -0.63 4.59 -6.51
C VAL A 319 -0.90 5.96 -7.13
N VAL A 320 -0.02 6.95 -6.91
CA VAL A 320 -0.10 8.25 -7.60
C VAL A 320 0.06 8.05 -9.11
N GLY A 321 0.98 7.19 -9.55
CA GLY A 321 1.15 6.85 -10.95
C GLY A 321 -0.10 6.21 -11.59
N LEU A 322 -0.78 5.30 -10.88
CA LEU A 322 -2.05 4.72 -11.34
C LEU A 322 -3.13 5.80 -11.49
N MET A 323 -3.19 6.74 -10.54
CA MET A 323 -4.12 7.87 -10.57
C MET A 323 -3.85 8.83 -11.73
N GLN A 324 -2.58 9.19 -11.95
CA GLN A 324 -2.16 10.05 -13.06
C GLN A 324 -2.50 9.41 -14.41
N TRP A 325 -2.29 8.10 -14.55
CA TRP A 325 -2.72 7.38 -15.73
C TRP A 325 -4.24 7.43 -15.90
N ALA A 326 -5.01 7.16 -14.85
CA ALA A 326 -6.47 7.16 -14.90
C ALA A 326 -7.05 8.54 -15.28
N GLN A 327 -6.42 9.62 -14.82
CA GLN A 327 -6.79 11.00 -15.15
C GLN A 327 -6.43 11.38 -16.59
N GLY A 328 -5.27 10.94 -17.09
CA GLY A 328 -4.80 11.25 -18.44
C GLY A 328 -5.36 10.36 -19.55
N ALA A 329 -5.88 9.17 -19.22
CA ALA A 329 -6.32 8.19 -20.20
C ALA A 329 -7.64 8.56 -20.89
N ASP A 330 -7.62 8.55 -22.22
CA ASP A 330 -8.84 8.62 -23.02
C ASP A 330 -9.56 7.25 -23.12
N SER A 331 -10.78 7.26 -23.66
CA SER A 331 -11.57 6.03 -23.81
C SER A 331 -10.87 4.98 -24.69
N ASN A 332 -10.09 5.36 -25.70
CA ASN A 332 -9.39 4.40 -26.56
C ASN A 332 -8.25 3.73 -25.82
N GLN A 333 -7.47 4.50 -25.04
CA GLN A 333 -6.40 3.99 -24.20
C GLN A 333 -6.94 3.04 -23.14
N LEU A 334 -8.04 3.39 -22.47
CA LEU A 334 -8.68 2.51 -21.51
C LEU A 334 -9.16 1.21 -22.16
N MET A 335 -9.92 1.30 -23.27
CA MET A 335 -10.43 0.11 -23.96
C MET A 335 -9.30 -0.79 -24.47
N SER A 336 -8.20 -0.19 -24.97
CA SER A 336 -7.01 -0.94 -25.39
C SER A 336 -6.38 -1.68 -24.21
N LEU A 337 -6.26 -1.02 -23.04
CA LEU A 337 -5.76 -1.65 -21.83
C LEU A 337 -6.70 -2.80 -21.40
N MET A 338 -8.01 -2.58 -21.38
CA MET A 338 -8.98 -3.60 -20.97
C MET A 338 -9.01 -4.82 -21.89
N ALA A 339 -8.66 -4.66 -23.18
CA ALA A 339 -8.51 -5.80 -24.09
C ALA A 339 -7.41 -6.78 -23.62
N TYR A 340 -6.35 -6.30 -22.94
CA TYR A 340 -5.35 -7.18 -22.32
C TYR A 340 -5.92 -7.97 -21.13
N ALA A 341 -6.74 -7.31 -20.30
CA ALA A 341 -7.43 -7.98 -19.20
C ALA A 341 -8.41 -9.04 -19.70
N GLU A 342 -9.14 -8.76 -20.80
CA GLU A 342 -10.09 -9.67 -21.41
C GLU A 342 -9.41 -10.87 -22.09
N ALA A 343 -8.26 -10.65 -22.73
CA ALA A 343 -7.51 -11.71 -23.39
C ALA A 343 -6.96 -12.77 -22.43
N GLY A 344 -6.85 -12.46 -21.12
CA GLY A 344 -6.42 -13.40 -20.09
C GLY A 344 -5.02 -13.97 -20.39
N ASN A 345 -3.98 -13.17 -20.18
CA ASN A 345 -2.61 -13.63 -20.44
C ASN A 345 -1.88 -13.94 -19.14
N ASP A 346 -1.67 -15.22 -18.85
CA ASP A 346 -0.89 -15.71 -17.70
C ASP A 346 0.57 -15.19 -17.70
N ASN A 347 1.08 -14.76 -18.86
CA ASN A 347 2.42 -14.16 -19.00
C ASN A 347 2.40 -12.63 -18.82
N PHE A 348 1.25 -11.99 -18.67
CA PHE A 348 1.16 -10.55 -18.41
C PHE A 348 1.25 -10.28 -16.92
N SER A 349 2.48 -10.01 -16.46
CA SER A 349 2.81 -9.69 -15.08
C SER A 349 2.46 -8.25 -14.70
N VAL A 350 2.48 -7.96 -13.40
CA VAL A 350 2.35 -6.59 -12.89
C VAL A 350 3.46 -5.67 -13.37
N THR A 351 4.68 -6.18 -13.60
CA THR A 351 5.78 -5.37 -14.13
C THR A 351 5.47 -4.90 -15.56
N SER A 352 4.93 -5.78 -16.41
CA SER A 352 4.49 -5.43 -17.77
C SER A 352 3.34 -4.42 -17.75
N LEU A 353 2.42 -4.55 -16.79
CA LEU A 353 1.37 -3.56 -16.56
C LEU A 353 1.97 -2.20 -16.20
N LEU A 354 2.83 -2.14 -15.19
CA LEU A 354 3.47 -0.90 -14.75
C LEU A 354 4.24 -0.22 -15.88
N GLU A 355 5.00 -0.97 -16.68
CA GLU A 355 5.67 -0.44 -17.88
C GLU A 355 4.67 0.16 -18.89
N MET A 356 3.55 -0.53 -19.15
CA MET A 356 2.50 -0.06 -20.05
C MET A 356 1.80 1.21 -19.55
N LEU A 357 1.68 1.37 -18.23
CA LEU A 357 1.13 2.56 -17.58
C LEU A 357 2.15 3.72 -17.52
N GLY A 358 3.40 3.51 -17.97
CA GLY A 358 4.46 4.52 -17.92
C GLY A 358 5.20 4.58 -16.58
N LEU A 359 5.22 3.48 -15.83
CA LEU A 359 5.80 3.35 -14.47
C LEU A 359 7.01 2.38 -14.44
N PRO A 360 8.08 2.62 -15.23
CA PRO A 360 9.21 1.69 -15.33
C PRO A 360 10.06 1.60 -14.06
N GLU A 361 10.13 2.68 -13.26
CA GLU A 361 10.85 2.67 -11.99
C GLU A 361 10.20 1.69 -11.00
N GLN A 362 8.86 1.74 -10.91
CA GLN A 362 8.04 0.87 -10.07
C GLN A 362 8.16 -0.58 -10.55
N ALA A 363 8.10 -0.79 -11.87
CA ALA A 363 8.25 -2.11 -12.46
C ALA A 363 9.58 -2.77 -12.08
N GLU A 364 10.70 -2.04 -12.18
CA GLU A 364 12.02 -2.56 -11.82
C GLU A 364 12.15 -2.81 -10.31
N PHE A 365 11.59 -1.93 -9.47
CA PHE A 365 11.62 -2.10 -8.02
C PHE A 365 10.91 -3.38 -7.55
N TYR A 366 9.74 -3.68 -8.13
CA TYR A 366 8.92 -4.82 -7.71
C TYR A 366 9.33 -6.15 -8.34
N LYS A 367 10.15 -6.15 -9.38
CA LYS A 367 10.57 -7.36 -10.12
C LYS A 367 11.09 -8.50 -9.25
N GLY A 368 11.76 -8.18 -8.14
CA GLY A 368 12.29 -9.15 -7.17
C GLY A 368 11.44 -9.36 -5.91
N LYS A 369 10.27 -8.71 -5.83
CA LYS A 369 9.41 -8.64 -4.64
C LYS A 369 8.00 -9.19 -4.89
N LEU A 370 7.79 -9.91 -5.99
CA LEU A 370 6.47 -10.42 -6.35
C LEU A 370 6.08 -11.66 -5.54
N HIS A 371 4.80 -11.76 -5.25
CA HIS A 371 4.18 -12.82 -4.48
C HIS A 371 3.20 -13.63 -5.34
N PRO A 372 3.04 -14.94 -5.05
CA PRO A 372 2.05 -15.75 -5.71
C PRO A 372 0.63 -15.35 -5.29
N LEU A 373 -0.33 -15.47 -6.20
CA LEU A 373 -1.74 -15.16 -5.92
C LEU A 373 -2.37 -16.08 -4.86
N GLY A 374 -1.87 -17.31 -4.74
CA GLY A 374 -2.33 -18.28 -3.74
C GLY A 374 -1.26 -18.61 -2.70
N VAL A 375 -1.71 -18.92 -1.48
CA VAL A 375 -0.87 -19.57 -0.46
C VAL A 375 -0.83 -21.06 -0.78
N ALA A 376 0.34 -21.62 -1.11
CA ALA A 376 0.49 -23.08 -1.08
C ALA A 376 0.23 -23.54 0.36
N GLU A 377 -0.59 -24.59 0.59
CA GLU A 377 -0.96 -25.05 1.94
C GLU A 377 0.26 -25.27 2.87
N GLU A 378 1.41 -25.65 2.31
CA GLU A 378 2.69 -25.83 3.02
C GLU A 378 3.35 -24.54 3.52
N ASN A 379 2.95 -23.38 3.01
CA ASN A 379 3.44 -22.06 3.41
C ASN A 379 2.43 -21.30 4.27
N ALA A 380 1.23 -21.85 4.49
CA ALA A 380 0.22 -21.26 5.36
C ALA A 380 0.77 -21.14 6.78
N GLY A 381 0.98 -19.90 7.21
CA GLY A 381 1.48 -19.57 8.53
C GLY A 381 3.00 -19.37 8.67
N ARG A 382 3.80 -19.65 7.64
CA ARG A 382 5.22 -19.22 7.62
C ARG A 382 5.37 -17.70 7.56
N GLU A 383 4.37 -17.02 7.01
CA GLU A 383 4.28 -15.55 7.01
C GLU A 383 4.28 -14.97 8.43
N TYR A 384 3.85 -15.75 9.44
CA TYR A 384 3.94 -15.34 10.85
C TYR A 384 5.36 -15.41 11.41
N GLU A 385 6.25 -16.16 10.78
CA GLU A 385 7.60 -16.50 11.28
C GLU A 385 8.70 -15.61 10.69
N ILE A 386 8.35 -14.65 9.83
CA ILE A 386 9.31 -13.70 9.22
C ILE A 386 9.19 -12.27 9.78
N GLN A 387 8.27 -12.04 10.72
CA GLN A 387 8.12 -10.74 11.39
C GLN A 387 9.36 -10.44 12.23
N ASP A 388 10.09 -9.40 11.86
CA ASP A 388 11.31 -8.99 12.55
C ASP A 388 11.20 -7.53 12.99
N LEU A 389 12.11 -7.10 13.86
CA LEU A 389 12.22 -5.71 14.26
C LEU A 389 12.57 -4.85 13.04
N ALA A 390 11.93 -3.69 12.91
CA ALA A 390 12.20 -2.76 11.83
C ALA A 390 13.67 -2.35 11.84
N ARG A 391 14.30 -2.32 10.66
CA ARG A 391 15.72 -2.01 10.56
C ARG A 391 15.95 -0.51 10.74
N PRO A 392 16.82 -0.10 11.68
CA PRO A 392 17.25 1.28 11.81
C PRO A 392 17.87 1.82 10.53
N ARG A 393 17.64 3.11 10.24
CA ARG A 393 18.14 3.81 9.05
C ARG A 393 18.85 5.10 9.44
N THR A 394 19.95 4.97 10.18
CA THR A 394 20.78 6.13 10.59
C THR A 394 21.37 6.85 9.38
N ASP A 395 21.60 6.15 8.27
CA ASP A 395 22.04 6.72 7.00
C ASP A 395 21.07 7.79 6.48
N VAL A 396 19.76 7.56 6.62
CA VAL A 396 18.73 8.52 6.26
C VAL A 396 18.79 9.72 7.21
N LEU A 397 18.78 9.47 8.52
CA LEU A 397 18.80 10.54 9.52
C LEU A 397 20.03 11.45 9.37
N GLU A 398 21.22 10.87 9.20
CA GLU A 398 22.48 11.59 8.98
C GLU A 398 22.44 12.45 7.72
N ALA A 399 21.89 11.91 6.61
CA ALA A 399 21.74 12.66 5.37
C ALA A 399 20.86 13.91 5.53
N PHE A 400 19.92 13.90 6.49
CA PHE A 400 19.04 15.02 6.84
C PHE A 400 19.53 15.86 8.02
N GLY A 401 20.76 15.63 8.51
CA GLY A 401 21.33 16.41 9.60
C GLY A 401 20.65 16.14 10.95
N ILE A 402 20.14 14.92 11.14
CA ILE A 402 19.58 14.42 12.40
C ILE A 402 20.63 13.47 13.00
N GLY A 403 21.20 13.85 14.13
CA GLY A 403 22.26 13.11 14.81
C GLY A 403 21.73 12.04 15.78
N GLU A 404 22.63 11.45 16.57
CA GLU A 404 22.28 10.43 17.58
C GLU A 404 21.30 10.92 18.67
N GLU A 405 21.21 12.24 18.87
CA GLU A 405 20.25 12.83 19.80
C GLU A 405 18.82 12.88 19.24
N GLY A 406 18.63 12.53 17.96
CA GLY A 406 17.33 12.57 17.28
C GLY A 406 16.85 13.98 16.92
N VAL A 407 17.66 15.00 17.20
CA VAL A 407 17.33 16.42 16.96
C VAL A 407 17.86 16.88 15.60
N ALA A 408 16.98 17.44 14.78
CA ALA A 408 17.35 18.08 13.52
C ALA A 408 18.21 19.33 13.76
N THR A 409 19.33 19.42 13.05
CA THR A 409 20.30 20.53 13.18
C THR A 409 20.09 21.66 12.18
N ARG A 410 19.14 21.49 11.25
CA ARG A 410 18.74 22.47 10.24
C ARG A 410 17.27 22.32 9.93
N ASP A 411 16.68 23.38 9.42
CA ASP A 411 15.37 23.29 8.80
C ASP A 411 15.49 22.55 7.47
N ASN A 412 14.73 21.46 7.33
CA ASN A 412 14.79 20.57 6.17
C ASN A 412 13.59 20.77 5.23
N TRP A 413 12.58 21.55 5.62
CA TRP A 413 11.29 21.58 4.94
C TRP A 413 10.93 23.01 4.52
N ASP A 414 10.66 23.20 3.22
CA ASP A 414 10.10 24.46 2.72
C ASP A 414 8.59 24.48 2.99
N GLU A 415 8.02 25.67 3.26
CA GLU A 415 6.64 25.85 3.75
C GLU A 415 5.54 25.48 2.72
N SER A 416 5.88 24.96 1.53
CA SER A 416 4.93 24.68 0.45
C SER A 416 4.68 23.19 0.14
N LEU A 417 5.03 22.27 1.04
CA LEU A 417 4.87 20.82 0.80
C LEU A 417 3.49 20.28 1.23
N ILE A 418 2.79 21.00 2.10
CA ILE A 418 1.53 20.55 2.70
C ILE A 418 0.37 21.18 1.94
N PHE A 419 -0.58 20.35 1.52
CA PHE A 419 -1.84 20.78 0.97
C PHE A 419 -2.69 21.41 2.07
N ASP A 420 -3.10 22.66 1.87
CA ASP A 420 -4.03 23.35 2.75
C ASP A 420 -5.44 23.37 2.13
N PRO A 421 -6.36 22.49 2.52
CA PRO A 421 -7.76 22.51 2.07
C PRO A 421 -8.55 23.81 2.33
N TYR A 422 -8.05 24.74 3.16
CA TYR A 422 -8.72 26.00 3.45
C TYR A 422 -8.23 27.17 2.58
N HIS A 423 -7.21 26.96 1.74
CA HIS A 423 -6.59 27.97 0.90
C HIS A 423 -6.40 27.49 -0.55
#